data_AF-A0A7K2Q8B3-F1
#
_entry.id   AF-A0A7K2Q8B3-F1
#
_cell.length_a   1.000
_cell.length_b   1.000
_cell.length_c   1.000
_cell.angle_alpha   90.00
_cell.angle_beta   90.00
_cell.angle_gamma   90.00
#
_symmetry.space_group_name_H-M   'P 1'
#
loop_
_entity.id
_entity.type
_entity.pdbx_description
1 polymer ?
#
loop_
_entity_poly.entity_id
_entity_poly.type
_entity_poly.pdbx_seq_one_letter_code
_entity_poly.pdbx_strand_id
1 'polypeptide(L)' 'LRSLGVRRGSRSARRRVANGWEALTPAELKVALLVAQGRSNPEIASALFLSARTVQTHVSHILAKLQVRSRA' A
#
# COMPACT_ATOMS: atom_id res chain seq x y z
N LEU A 1 22.23 -24.39 25.76
CA LEU A 1 20.98 -24.25 24.99
C LEU A 1 20.54 -22.78 24.93
N ARG A 2 21.24 -21.93 24.15
CA ARG A 2 20.86 -20.51 23.97
C ARG A 2 20.70 -20.19 22.48
N SER A 3 19.67 -19.36 22.23
CA SER A 3 19.49 -18.42 21.11
C SER A 3 19.27 -18.97 19.70
N LEU A 4 18.03 -19.34 19.38
CA LEU A 4 17.46 -19.09 18.05
C LEU A 4 16.97 -17.64 17.98
N GLY A 5 17.93 -16.71 18.02
CA GLY A 5 17.68 -15.31 17.73
C GLY A 5 17.59 -15.11 16.23
N VAL A 6 16.49 -15.54 15.61
CA VAL A 6 16.15 -15.14 14.23
C VAL A 6 15.75 -13.67 14.27
N ARG A 7 16.76 -12.79 14.40
CA ARG A 7 16.62 -11.42 13.91
C ARG A 7 16.45 -11.57 12.42
N ARG A 8 15.21 -11.43 11.94
CA ARG A 8 14.89 -11.27 10.52
C ARG A 8 15.63 -10.04 9.99
N GLY A 9 16.91 -10.21 9.72
CA GLY A 9 17.75 -9.26 9.02
C GLY A 9 17.33 -9.26 7.56
N SER A 10 16.39 -8.40 7.22
CA SER A 10 16.20 -7.90 5.85
C SER A 10 15.19 -6.74 5.85
N ARG A 11 15.45 -5.68 6.61
CA ARG A 11 14.74 -4.41 6.43
C ARG A 11 15.66 -3.21 6.14
N SER A 12 16.98 -3.37 6.22
CA SER A 12 17.92 -2.26 6.11
C SER A 12 18.64 -2.10 4.76
N ALA A 13 18.54 -3.04 3.81
CA ALA A 13 19.42 -2.99 2.62
C ALA A 13 18.75 -2.52 1.30
N ARG A 14 17.46 -2.18 1.32
CA ARG A 14 16.90 -1.32 0.27
C ARG A 14 16.65 0.01 0.94
N ARG A 15 17.36 1.04 0.49
CA ARG A 15 16.91 2.43 0.54
C ARG A 15 15.51 2.46 -0.06
N ARG A 16 14.53 2.10 0.77
CA ARG A 16 13.14 1.91 0.38
C ARG A 16 12.69 3.34 0.13
N VAL A 17 12.45 3.66 -1.13
CA VAL A 17 11.96 4.99 -1.52
C VAL A 17 10.86 5.34 -0.53
N ALA A 18 11.08 6.38 0.27
CA ALA A 18 10.24 6.64 1.44
C ALA A 18 8.88 7.21 1.00
N ASN A 19 8.84 7.77 -0.21
CA ASN A 19 7.73 8.48 -0.79
C ASN A 19 7.64 8.29 -2.31
N GLY A 20 6.52 8.69 -2.89
CA GLY A 20 6.27 8.58 -4.33
C GLY A 20 5.82 7.19 -4.79
N TRP A 21 5.63 7.05 -6.10
CA TRP A 21 5.03 5.85 -6.71
C TRP A 21 5.86 4.58 -6.51
N GLU A 22 7.19 4.72 -6.44
CA GLU A 22 8.10 3.59 -6.20
C GLU A 22 8.04 3.04 -4.77
N ALA A 23 7.45 3.79 -3.83
CA ALA A 23 7.24 3.36 -2.45
C ALA A 23 6.00 2.44 -2.28
N LEU A 24 5.15 2.35 -3.32
CA LEU A 24 3.95 1.53 -3.29
C LEU A 24 4.30 0.04 -3.43
N THR A 25 3.63 -0.77 -2.62
CA THR A 25 3.61 -2.22 -2.80
C THR A 25 2.81 -2.59 -4.05
N PRO A 26 2.99 -3.80 -4.61
CA PRO A 26 2.21 -4.25 -5.76
C PRO A 26 0.68 -4.20 -5.53
N ALA A 27 0.22 -4.45 -4.30
CA ALA A 27 -1.20 -4.34 -3.95
C ALA A 27 -1.69 -2.88 -3.93
N GLU A 28 -0.90 -1.99 -3.33
CA GLU A 28 -1.20 -0.56 -3.30
C GLU A 28 -1.18 0.06 -4.71
N LEU A 29 -0.28 -0.36 -5.59
CA LEU A 29 -0.25 0.11 -6.97
C LEU A 29 -1.54 -0.26 -7.71
N LYS A 30 -2.04 -1.49 -7.56
CA LYS A 30 -3.33 -1.91 -8.15
C LYS A 30 -4.49 -1.06 -7.66
N VAL A 31 -4.54 -0.78 -6.36
CA VAL A 31 -5.57 0.09 -5.77
C VAL A 31 -5.42 1.52 -6.31
N ALA A 32 -4.20 2.06 -6.37
CA ALA A 32 -3.93 3.41 -6.86
C ALA A 32 -4.34 3.60 -8.33
N LEU A 33 -4.11 2.60 -9.18
CA LEU A 33 -4.54 2.62 -10.58
C LEU A 33 -6.06 2.67 -10.72
N LEU A 34 -6.79 1.87 -9.93
CA LEU A 34 -8.26 1.88 -9.97
C LEU A 34 -8.83 3.19 -9.40
N VAL A 35 -8.18 3.76 -8.38
CA VAL A 35 -8.51 5.10 -7.88
C VAL A 35 -8.30 6.16 -8.97
N ALA A 36 -7.19 6.10 -9.71
CA ALA A 36 -6.90 7.03 -10.81
C ALA A 36 -7.91 6.92 -11.97
N GLN A 37 -8.59 5.77 -12.09
CA GLN A 37 -9.70 5.56 -13.03
C GLN A 37 -11.05 6.09 -12.51
N GLY A 38 -11.09 6.73 -11.34
CA GLY A 38 -12.31 7.28 -10.74
C GLY A 38 -13.20 6.24 -10.05
N ARG A 39 -12.70 5.02 -9.80
CA ARG A 39 -13.47 3.96 -9.14
C ARG A 39 -13.70 4.28 -7.66
N SER A 40 -14.91 4.02 -7.19
CA SER A 40 -15.25 4.10 -5.77
C SER A 40 -14.62 2.97 -4.95
N ASN A 41 -14.44 3.16 -3.64
CA ASN A 41 -13.85 2.10 -2.78
C ASN A 41 -14.64 0.77 -2.81
N PRO A 42 -15.99 0.77 -2.86
CA PRO A 42 -16.76 -0.47 -3.05
C PRO A 42 -16.50 -1.14 -4.40
N GLU A 43 -16.38 -0.38 -5.49
CA GLU A 43 -16.06 -0.97 -6.81
C GLU A 43 -14.66 -1.59 -6.84
N ILE A 44 -13.68 -0.92 -6.24
CA ILE A 44 -12.31 -1.43 -6.10
C ILE A 44 -12.30 -2.72 -5.25
N ALA A 45 -13.08 -2.74 -4.17
CA ALA A 45 -13.23 -3.89 -3.30
C ALA A 45 -13.77 -5.10 -4.08
N SER A 46 -14.82 -4.90 -4.88
CA SER A 46 -15.37 -5.93 -5.75
C SER A 46 -14.36 -6.39 -6.81
N ALA A 47 -13.64 -5.46 -7.46
CA ALA A 47 -12.66 -5.79 -8.50
C ALA A 47 -11.45 -6.58 -7.99
N LEU A 48 -11.08 -6.39 -6.72
CA LEU A 48 -9.92 -7.05 -6.09
C LEU A 48 -10.31 -8.19 -5.14
N PHE A 49 -11.61 -8.51 -5.01
CA PHE A 49 -12.13 -9.48 -4.05
C PHE A 49 -11.71 -9.19 -2.60
N LEU A 50 -11.75 -7.90 -2.22
CA LEU A 50 -11.38 -7.39 -0.90
C LEU A 50 -12.59 -6.76 -0.20
N SER A 51 -12.47 -6.51 1.10
CA SER A 51 -13.45 -5.68 1.81
C SER A 51 -13.23 -4.19 1.50
N ALA A 52 -14.31 -3.40 1.49
CA ALA A 52 -14.20 -1.94 1.35
C ALA A 52 -13.31 -1.31 2.43
N ARG A 53 -13.30 -1.88 3.65
CA ARG A 53 -12.41 -1.44 4.74
C ARG A 53 -10.94 -1.71 4.43
N THR A 54 -10.62 -2.85 3.83
CA THR A 54 -9.26 -3.16 3.38
C THR A 54 -8.79 -2.17 2.31
N VAL A 55 -9.67 -1.84 1.35
CA VAL A 55 -9.38 -0.83 0.32
C VAL A 55 -9.15 0.54 0.95
N GLN A 56 -9.97 0.98 1.92
CA GLN A 56 -9.76 2.23 2.65
C GLN A 56 -8.37 2.28 3.29
N THR A 57 -7.95 1.20 3.96
CA THR A 57 -6.60 1.12 4.55
C THR A 57 -5.51 1.26 3.48
N HIS A 58 -5.65 0.58 2.34
CA HIS A 58 -4.69 0.73 1.24
C HIS A 58 -4.65 2.16 0.71
N VAL A 59 -5.80 2.81 0.51
CA VAL A 59 -5.89 4.21 0.05
C VAL A 59 -5.20 5.14 1.05
N SER A 60 -5.43 4.98 2.35
CA SER A 60 -4.75 5.78 3.37
C SER A 60 -3.23 5.62 3.32
N HIS A 61 -2.73 4.39 3.17
CA HIS A 61 -1.29 4.14 3.04
C HIS A 61 -0.71 4.70 1.74
N ILE A 62 -1.44 4.61 0.63
CA ILE A 62 -1.06 5.21 -0.66
C ILE A 62 -0.93 6.71 -0.52
N LEU A 63 -1.94 7.40 0.03
CA LEU A 63 -1.92 8.85 0.22
C LEU A 63 -0.76 9.28 1.11
N ALA A 64 -0.49 8.55 2.20
CA ALA A 64 0.65 8.81 3.07
C ALA A 64 1.99 8.66 2.33
N LYS A 65 2.15 7.63 1.50
CA LYS A 65 3.37 7.39 0.70
C LYS A 65 3.54 8.39 -0.44
N LEU A 66 2.44 8.79 -1.08
CA LEU A 66 2.47 9.79 -2.15
C LEU A 66 2.56 11.23 -1.60
N GLN A 67 2.41 11.41 -0.28
CA GLN A 67 2.33 12.73 0.38
C GLN A 67 1.20 13.63 -0.17
N VAL A 68 0.14 13.01 -0.68
CA VAL A 68 -1.02 13.73 -1.25
C VAL A 68 -2.13 13.74 -0.21
N ARG A 69 -2.67 14.93 0.09
CA ARG A 69 -3.71 15.11 1.13
C ARG A 69 -5.12 14.81 0.66
N SER A 70 -5.39 14.68 -0.63
CA SER A 70 -6.75 14.44 -1.13
C SER A 70 -6.81 13.74 -2.48
N ARG A 71 -7.81 12.86 -2.63
CA ARG A 71 -8.27 12.27 -3.90
C ARG A 71 -9.32 13.23 -4.47
N ALA A 72 -8.89 14.22 -5.25
CA ALA A 72 -9.79 15.12 -5.98
C ALA A 72 -10.49 14.37 -7.11
#